data_AF-A0A1V5QAP6-F1
#
_entry.id   AF-A0A1V5QAP6-F1
#
_cell.length_a   1.000
_cell.length_b   1.000
_cell.length_c   1.000
_cell.angle_alpha   90.00
_cell.angle_beta   90.00
_cell.angle_gamma   90.00
#
_symmetry.space_group_name_H-M   'P 1'
#
loop_
_entity.id
_entity.type
_entity.pdbx_description
1 polymer ?
#
loop_
_entity_poly.entity_id
_entity_poly.type
_entity_poly.pdbx_seq_one_letter_code
_entity_poly.pdbx_strand_id
1 'polypeptide(L)'
;MKDKLSEQVRFMTDNEAVFSFTAYEFGNSEAKGTGKIVHVPARLDYRHALPRTVIFTSTVMFDMTRITKDEIMMPSVKSEDTASWWKILKSGVMGYGLDKNLTIYRTGTNSLSSDKLEAVRRIWFLYRSVEKLSLPESIWYFIGWAWRATLRRL
;
A
#
# COMPACT_ATOMS: atom_id res chain seq x y z
N MET A 1 -1.38 7.98 15.45
CA MET A 1 -2.26 9.01 16.09
C MET A 1 -3.16 8.31 17.11
N LYS A 2 -3.65 9.03 18.14
CA LYS A 2 -4.33 8.43 19.30
C LYS A 2 -5.56 7.59 18.91
N ASP A 3 -6.32 8.04 17.91
CA ASP A 3 -7.63 7.43 17.57
C ASP A 3 -7.59 6.50 16.34
N LYS A 4 -6.40 6.17 15.81
CA LYS A 4 -6.26 5.36 14.58
C LYS A 4 -6.96 4.01 14.70
N LEU A 5 -6.75 3.31 15.81
CA LEU A 5 -7.28 1.96 16.00
C LEU A 5 -8.81 1.98 16.16
N SER A 6 -9.35 2.88 16.99
CA SER A 6 -10.80 2.98 17.20
C SER A 6 -11.54 3.38 15.93
N GLU A 7 -11.02 4.37 15.19
CA GLU A 7 -11.58 4.79 13.90
C GLU A 7 -11.54 3.67 12.85
N GLN A 8 -10.42 2.97 12.73
CA GLN A 8 -10.25 1.91 11.74
C GLN A 8 -11.05 0.65 12.08
N VAL A 9 -11.15 0.26 13.36
CA VAL A 9 -12.02 -0.84 13.80
C VAL A 9 -13.48 -0.52 13.48
N ARG A 10 -13.98 0.67 13.86
CA ARG A 10 -15.36 1.07 13.53
C ARG A 10 -15.60 1.04 12.02
N PHE A 11 -14.70 1.63 11.25
CA PHE A 11 -14.79 1.65 9.79
C PHE A 11 -14.83 0.23 9.19
N MET A 12 -14.01 -0.69 9.70
CA MET A 12 -14.01 -2.09 9.24
C MET A 12 -15.30 -2.81 9.58
N THR A 13 -15.85 -2.61 10.78
CA THR A 13 -17.14 -3.19 11.18
C THR A 13 -18.28 -2.67 10.30
N ASP A 14 -18.38 -1.35 10.12
CA ASP A 14 -19.45 -0.71 9.36
C ASP A 14 -19.44 -1.11 7.87
N ASN A 15 -18.28 -1.50 7.33
CA ASN A 15 -18.10 -1.88 5.93
C ASN A 15 -17.90 -3.39 5.72
N GLU A 16 -17.93 -4.18 6.79
CA GLU A 16 -17.59 -5.61 6.78
C GLU A 16 -16.25 -5.87 6.06
N ALA A 17 -15.24 -5.02 6.31
CA ALA A 17 -13.98 -5.03 5.60
C ALA A 17 -12.99 -6.04 6.20
N VAL A 18 -12.47 -6.95 5.38
CA VAL A 18 -11.40 -7.89 5.79
C VAL A 18 -10.03 -7.22 5.80
N PHE A 19 -9.80 -6.32 4.84
CA PHE A 19 -8.55 -5.60 4.66
C PHE A 19 -8.86 -4.11 4.55
N SER A 20 -8.32 -3.32 5.48
CA SER A 20 -8.43 -1.86 5.41
C SER A 20 -7.07 -1.17 5.49
N PHE A 21 -7.03 0.06 5.00
CA PHE A 21 -5.87 0.94 5.07
C PHE A 21 -6.32 2.39 5.20
N THR A 22 -5.51 3.23 5.83
CA THR A 22 -5.82 4.66 6.04
C THR A 22 -5.00 5.57 5.14
N ALA A 23 -5.48 6.79 4.93
CA ALA A 23 -4.61 7.89 4.49
C ALA A 23 -3.51 8.16 5.53
N TYR A 24 -2.45 8.80 5.07
CA TYR A 24 -1.27 9.08 5.88
C TYR A 24 -0.60 10.36 5.42
N GLU A 25 0.25 10.90 6.27
CA GLU A 25 1.03 12.10 5.99
C GLU A 25 2.51 11.79 6.04
N PHE A 26 3.30 12.39 5.16
CA PHE A 26 4.76 12.30 5.27
C PHE A 26 5.27 13.10 6.47
N GLY A 27 6.17 12.51 7.25
CA GLY A 27 6.81 13.13 8.39
C GLY A 27 8.31 13.32 8.19
N ASN A 28 8.86 14.36 8.82
CA ASN A 28 10.31 14.60 8.88
C ASN A 28 11.03 13.56 9.78
N SER A 29 12.34 13.70 9.97
CA SER A 29 13.17 12.82 10.81
C SER A 29 12.69 12.68 12.26
N GLU A 30 11.98 13.69 12.79
CA GLU A 30 11.37 13.70 14.12
C GLU A 30 9.92 13.18 14.14
N ALA A 31 9.45 12.62 13.02
CA ALA A 31 8.07 12.18 12.81
C ALA A 31 7.02 13.31 13.00
N LYS A 32 7.40 14.56 12.75
CA LYS A 32 6.45 15.68 12.62
C LYS A 32 5.93 15.74 11.20
N GLY A 33 4.61 15.88 11.05
CA GLY A 33 3.93 16.00 9.77
C GLY A 33 4.46 17.16 8.92
N THR A 34 4.51 16.95 7.60
CA THR A 34 4.98 17.94 6.61
C THR A 34 3.85 18.65 5.88
N GLY A 35 2.59 18.36 6.21
CA GLY A 35 1.38 18.78 5.49
C GLY A 35 1.10 17.98 4.22
N LYS A 36 2.03 17.14 3.76
CA LYS A 36 1.88 16.32 2.55
C LYS A 36 1.08 15.05 2.86
N ILE A 37 -0.24 15.15 2.73
CA ILE A 37 -1.18 14.05 2.94
C ILE A 37 -1.32 13.23 1.65
N VAL A 38 -1.21 11.91 1.78
CA VAL A 38 -1.49 10.95 0.72
C VAL A 38 -2.89 10.39 0.95
N HIS A 39 -3.81 10.78 0.06
CA HIS A 39 -5.18 10.29 0.04
C HIS A 39 -5.28 8.86 -0.52
N VAL A 40 -6.26 8.12 -0.02
CA VAL A 40 -6.51 6.72 -0.38
C VAL A 40 -7.85 6.55 -1.08
N PRO A 41 -7.96 5.63 -2.07
CA PRO A 41 -9.25 5.34 -2.69
C PRO A 41 -10.15 4.58 -1.70
N ALA A 42 -11.45 4.84 -1.74
CA ALA A 42 -12.42 4.18 -0.86
C ALA A 42 -12.40 2.64 -0.97
N ARG A 43 -12.13 2.12 -2.17
CA ARG A 43 -11.97 0.70 -2.46
C ARG A 43 -10.79 0.45 -3.39
N LEU A 44 -10.16 -0.69 -3.24
CA LEU A 44 -9.03 -1.11 -4.05
C LEU A 44 -9.07 -2.62 -4.26
N ASP A 45 -9.24 -3.05 -5.50
CA ASP A 45 -9.04 -4.44 -5.90
C ASP A 45 -7.62 -4.66 -6.44
N TYR A 46 -7.29 -5.91 -6.75
CA TYR A 46 -5.99 -6.31 -7.28
C TYR A 46 -5.57 -5.52 -8.53
N ARG A 47 -6.44 -5.39 -9.54
CA ARG A 47 -6.09 -4.73 -10.81
C ARG A 47 -5.84 -3.24 -10.61
N HIS A 48 -6.62 -2.61 -9.73
CA HIS A 48 -6.44 -1.20 -9.38
C HIS A 48 -5.23 -0.96 -8.47
N ALA A 49 -4.81 -1.96 -7.68
CA ALA A 49 -3.63 -1.90 -6.83
C ALA A 49 -2.31 -2.01 -7.59
N LEU A 50 -2.28 -2.75 -8.71
CA LEU A 50 -1.08 -2.92 -9.53
C LEU A 50 -0.41 -1.58 -9.90
N PRO A 51 -1.12 -0.56 -10.41
CA PRO A 51 -0.53 0.75 -10.69
C PRO A 51 -0.51 1.70 -9.47
N ARG A 52 -1.00 1.30 -8.28
CA ARG A 52 -1.23 2.18 -7.13
C ARG A 52 -0.61 1.60 -5.85
N THR A 53 0.70 1.72 -5.70
CA THR A 53 1.40 1.36 -4.44
C THR A 53 1.17 2.43 -3.36
N VAL A 54 -0.08 2.56 -2.90
CA VAL A 54 -0.54 3.59 -1.94
C VAL A 54 -0.65 3.07 -0.50
N ILE A 55 -0.58 1.75 -0.30
CA ILE A 55 -0.75 1.12 1.01
C ILE A 55 0.61 1.00 1.70
N PHE A 56 0.73 1.54 2.91
CA PHE A 56 1.89 1.37 3.78
C PHE A 56 1.56 0.48 4.97
N THR A 57 2.53 -0.30 5.43
CA THR A 57 2.34 -1.28 6.52
C THR A 57 1.74 -0.69 7.79
N SER A 58 2.10 0.55 8.14
CA SER A 58 1.57 1.24 9.32
C SER A 58 0.12 1.73 9.16
N THR A 59 -0.44 1.74 7.95
CA THR A 59 -1.83 2.14 7.69
C THR A 59 -2.80 0.96 7.69
N VAL A 60 -2.28 -0.26 7.60
CA VAL A 60 -3.08 -1.48 7.39
C VAL A 60 -3.71 -2.00 8.68
N MET A 61 -4.87 -2.64 8.53
CA MET A 61 -5.51 -3.51 9.53
C MET A 61 -6.24 -4.67 8.82
N PHE A 62 -6.22 -5.84 9.45
CA PHE A 62 -6.88 -7.05 8.97
C PHE A 62 -7.88 -7.59 9.99
N ASP A 63 -8.99 -8.13 9.50
CA ASP A 63 -9.90 -8.97 10.28
C ASP A 63 -9.43 -10.43 10.22
N MET A 64 -8.71 -10.85 11.25
CA MET A 64 -8.15 -12.20 11.37
C MET A 64 -9.21 -13.30 11.58
N THR A 65 -10.50 -12.95 11.75
CA THR A 65 -11.58 -13.95 11.75
C THR A 65 -11.95 -14.40 10.33
N ARG A 66 -11.53 -13.62 9.32
CA ARG A 66 -11.85 -13.83 7.90
C ARG A 66 -10.62 -14.04 7.00
N ILE A 67 -9.42 -13.86 7.54
CA ILE A 67 -8.15 -14.12 6.86
C ILE A 67 -7.19 -14.85 7.80
N THR A 68 -6.38 -15.74 7.25
CA THR A 68 -5.42 -16.55 8.01
C THR A 68 -4.05 -15.88 8.12
N LYS A 69 -3.24 -16.33 9.09
CA LYS A 69 -1.84 -15.88 9.23
C LYS A 69 -0.98 -16.22 8.01
N ASP A 70 -1.23 -17.34 7.35
CA ASP A 70 -0.47 -17.78 6.17
C ASP A 70 -0.78 -16.92 4.94
N GLU A 71 -1.99 -16.39 4.84
CA GLU A 71 -2.38 -15.46 3.78
C GLU A 71 -1.65 -14.12 3.91
N ILE A 72 -1.52 -13.59 5.14
CA ILE A 72 -0.84 -12.32 5.42
C ILE A 72 0.68 -12.46 5.64
N MET A 73 1.23 -13.67 5.60
CA MET A 73 2.66 -13.90 5.73
C MET A 73 3.41 -13.25 4.56
N MET A 74 4.35 -12.36 4.88
CA MET A 74 5.08 -11.60 3.89
C MET A 74 6.13 -12.46 3.18
N PRO A 75 6.23 -12.40 1.84
CA PRO A 75 7.23 -13.15 1.10
C PRO A 75 8.61 -12.51 1.24
N SER A 76 9.67 -13.33 1.18
CA SER A 76 11.06 -12.86 1.21
C SER A 76 11.46 -12.22 -0.12
N VAL A 77 11.02 -10.98 -0.36
CA VAL A 77 11.35 -10.15 -1.52
C VAL A 77 11.56 -8.71 -1.07
N LYS A 78 12.32 -7.90 -1.82
CA LYS A 78 12.62 -6.50 -1.43
C LYS A 78 11.38 -5.62 -1.21
N SER A 79 10.27 -5.91 -1.87
CA SER A 79 8.98 -5.21 -1.71
C SER A 79 7.93 -6.13 -1.11
N GLU A 80 8.29 -6.73 0.02
CA GLU A 80 7.49 -7.72 0.76
C GLU A 80 6.07 -7.21 1.07
N ASP A 81 5.93 -5.95 1.43
CA ASP A 81 4.66 -5.29 1.74
C ASP A 81 3.71 -5.29 0.53
N THR A 82 4.18 -4.76 -0.60
CA THR A 82 3.42 -4.64 -1.84
C THR A 82 3.05 -6.01 -2.38
N ALA A 83 3.99 -6.97 -2.33
CA ALA A 83 3.73 -8.35 -2.70
C ALA A 83 2.65 -8.99 -1.82
N SER A 84 2.65 -8.69 -0.52
CA SER A 84 1.63 -9.18 0.42
C SER A 84 0.25 -8.61 0.11
N TRP A 85 0.16 -7.28 -0.10
CA TRP A 85 -1.11 -6.65 -0.45
C TRP A 85 -1.67 -7.18 -1.76
N TRP A 86 -0.83 -7.36 -2.78
CA TRP A 86 -1.27 -7.93 -4.05
C TRP A 86 -1.72 -9.38 -3.91
N LYS A 87 -1.00 -10.21 -3.14
CA LYS A 87 -1.41 -11.59 -2.84
C LYS A 87 -2.82 -11.65 -2.23
N ILE A 88 -3.08 -10.81 -1.22
CA ILE A 88 -4.38 -10.76 -0.54
C ILE A 88 -5.47 -10.24 -1.49
N LEU A 89 -5.21 -9.16 -2.22
CA LEU A 89 -6.19 -8.61 -3.16
C LEU A 89 -6.50 -9.60 -4.31
N LYS A 90 -5.51 -10.38 -4.74
CA LYS A 90 -5.63 -11.38 -5.80
C LYS A 90 -6.46 -12.60 -5.37
N SER A 91 -6.58 -12.88 -4.08
CA SER A 91 -7.48 -13.93 -3.58
C SER A 91 -8.96 -13.55 -3.64
N GLY A 92 -9.26 -12.30 -4.02
CA GLY A 92 -10.63 -11.76 -4.12
C GLY A 92 -11.02 -10.85 -2.95
N VAL A 93 -10.13 -10.67 -1.96
CA VAL A 93 -10.35 -9.71 -0.88
C VAL A 93 -10.31 -8.28 -1.45
N MET A 94 -11.31 -7.47 -1.11
CA MET A 94 -11.33 -6.04 -1.43
C MET A 94 -10.62 -5.26 -0.33
N GLY A 95 -9.72 -4.35 -0.70
CA GLY A 95 -9.12 -3.39 0.22
C GLY A 95 -10.02 -2.17 0.41
N TYR A 96 -10.25 -1.75 1.64
CA TYR A 96 -11.08 -0.59 1.99
C TYR A 96 -10.21 0.57 2.50
N GLY A 97 -10.29 1.71 1.84
CA GLY A 97 -9.54 2.90 2.20
C GLY A 97 -10.34 3.85 3.07
N LEU A 98 -9.90 4.04 4.32
CA LEU A 98 -10.37 5.11 5.20
C LEU A 98 -9.54 6.38 4.92
N ASP A 99 -10.11 7.32 4.16
CA ASP A 99 -9.43 8.56 3.76
C ASP A 99 -9.36 9.60 4.90
N LYS A 100 -8.82 9.18 6.05
CA LYS A 100 -8.47 10.03 7.20
C LYS A 100 -6.98 9.92 7.46
N ASN A 101 -6.31 11.07 7.63
CA ASN A 101 -4.90 11.11 8.00
C ASN A 101 -4.73 10.61 9.45
N LEU A 102 -4.38 9.34 9.61
CA LEU A 102 -4.29 8.67 10.92
C LEU A 102 -2.87 8.16 11.24
N THR A 103 -1.94 8.35 10.31
CA THR A 103 -0.58 7.83 10.37
C THR A 103 0.41 8.85 9.82
N ILE A 104 1.52 9.07 10.53
CA ILE A 104 2.65 9.84 10.04
C ILE A 104 3.73 8.86 9.57
N TYR A 105 4.03 8.87 8.27
CA TYR A 105 5.08 8.07 7.67
C TYR A 105 6.39 8.87 7.65
N ARG A 106 7.29 8.56 8.58
CA ARG A 106 8.61 9.20 8.66
C ARG A 106 9.45 8.88 7.43
N THR A 107 9.89 9.90 6.71
CA THR A 107 10.87 9.79 5.63
C THR A 107 12.26 10.14 6.15
N GLY A 108 13.18 9.18 6.15
CA GLY A 108 14.61 9.43 6.41
C GLY A 108 15.38 9.75 5.14
N THR A 109 16.54 10.41 5.27
CA THR A 109 17.44 10.80 4.15
C THR A 109 17.98 9.61 3.36
N ASN A 110 18.11 8.42 3.97
CA ASN A 110 18.60 7.18 3.35
C ASN A 110 17.55 6.06 3.33
N SER A 111 16.29 6.36 3.01
CA SER A 111 15.27 5.30 2.89
C SER A 111 15.41 4.50 1.60
N LEU A 112 14.98 3.23 1.58
CA LEU A 112 14.88 2.38 0.37
C LEU A 112 14.06 3.01 -0.79
N SER A 113 13.34 4.10 -0.52
CA SER A 113 12.52 4.83 -1.49
C SER A 113 13.21 6.06 -2.10
N SER A 114 14.42 6.43 -1.64
CA SER A 114 15.20 7.55 -2.18
C SER A 114 15.91 7.18 -3.48
N ASP A 115 16.25 5.91 -3.67
CA ASP A 115 16.80 5.40 -4.94
C ASP A 115 15.68 5.09 -5.95
N LYS A 116 15.50 6.01 -6.90
CA LYS A 116 14.50 5.90 -7.96
C LYS A 116 14.74 4.70 -8.88
N LEU A 117 16.01 4.36 -9.14
CA LEU A 117 16.36 3.26 -10.04
C LEU A 117 16.04 1.93 -9.36
N GLU A 118 16.34 1.81 -8.08
CA GLU A 118 15.99 0.64 -7.29
C GLU A 118 14.47 0.49 -7.14
N ALA A 119 13.73 1.58 -6.96
CA ALA A 119 12.27 1.54 -6.93
C ALA A 119 11.67 0.99 -8.25
N VAL A 120 12.21 1.41 -9.40
CA VAL A 120 11.83 0.90 -10.73
C VAL A 120 12.12 -0.60 -10.84
N ARG A 121 13.33 -1.04 -10.48
CA ARG A 121 13.72 -2.45 -10.54
C ARG A 121 12.83 -3.33 -9.66
N ARG A 122 12.51 -2.87 -8.45
CA ARG A 122 11.67 -3.59 -7.50
C ARG A 122 10.25 -3.79 -8.03
N ILE A 123 9.62 -2.75 -8.57
CA ILE A 123 8.26 -2.85 -9.11
C ILE A 123 8.22 -3.73 -10.36
N TRP A 124 9.21 -3.58 -11.25
CA TRP A 124 9.34 -4.45 -12.41
C TRP A 124 9.51 -5.92 -12.02
N PHE A 125 10.37 -6.20 -11.02
CA PHE A 125 10.54 -7.53 -10.46
C PHE A 125 9.23 -8.08 -9.90
N LEU A 126 8.44 -7.29 -9.17
CA LEU A 126 7.15 -7.76 -8.68
C LEU A 126 6.21 -8.16 -9.83
N TYR A 127 6.10 -7.34 -10.89
CA TYR A 127 5.23 -7.70 -12.03
C TYR A 127 5.68 -8.95 -12.77
N ARG A 128 6.99 -9.08 -13.05
CA ARG A 128 7.53 -10.16 -13.89
C ARG A 128 7.77 -11.46 -13.13
N SER A 129 8.31 -11.37 -11.92
CA SER A 129 8.81 -12.52 -11.16
C SER A 129 7.84 -13.00 -10.09
N VAL A 130 7.13 -12.09 -9.43
CA VAL A 130 6.16 -12.43 -8.37
C VAL A 130 4.76 -12.65 -8.96
N GLU A 131 4.22 -11.65 -9.64
CA GLU A 131 2.86 -11.70 -10.21
C GLU A 131 2.76 -12.47 -11.53
N LYS A 132 3.90 -12.67 -12.20
CA LYS A 132 4.02 -13.39 -13.48
C LYS A 132 3.08 -12.84 -14.56
N LEU A 133 2.88 -11.52 -14.58
CA LEU A 133 2.06 -10.86 -15.61
C LEU A 133 2.65 -11.11 -17.00
N SER A 134 1.87 -10.92 -18.07
CA SER A 134 2.43 -10.88 -19.42
C SER A 134 3.26 -9.61 -19.63
N LEU A 135 4.15 -9.59 -20.64
CA LEU A 135 4.98 -8.40 -20.91
C LEU A 135 4.12 -7.16 -21.22
N PRO A 136 3.08 -7.25 -22.08
CA PRO A 136 2.20 -6.10 -22.34
C PRO A 136 1.50 -5.59 -21.07
N GLU A 137 0.96 -6.49 -20.23
CA GLU A 137 0.32 -6.09 -18.97
C GLU A 137 1.32 -5.44 -18.01
N SER A 138 2.53 -5.98 -17.92
CA SER A 138 3.59 -5.43 -17.06
C SER A 138 3.91 -3.99 -17.46
N ILE A 139 4.03 -3.72 -18.76
CA ILE A 139 4.30 -2.38 -19.28
C ILE A 139 3.14 -1.43 -18.96
N TRP A 140 1.90 -1.85 -19.22
CA TRP A 140 0.70 -1.04 -18.94
C TRP A 140 0.62 -0.59 -17.48
N TYR A 141 0.74 -1.53 -16.53
CA TYR A 141 0.70 -1.21 -15.11
C TYR A 141 1.91 -0.42 -14.64
N PHE A 142 3.09 -0.69 -15.20
CA PHE A 142 4.32 0.04 -14.88
C PHE A 142 4.25 1.52 -15.27
N ILE A 143 3.71 1.84 -16.44
CA ILE A 143 3.48 3.24 -16.87
C ILE A 143 2.51 3.93 -15.89
N GLY A 144 1.40 3.26 -15.55
CA GLY A 144 0.42 3.77 -14.59
C GLY A 144 1.03 4.01 -13.21
N TRP A 145 1.88 3.11 -12.75
CA TRP A 145 2.63 3.26 -11.50
C TRP A 145 3.60 4.45 -11.55
N ALA A 146 4.42 4.56 -12.59
CA ALA A 146 5.42 5.62 -12.72
C ALA A 146 4.77 7.02 -12.72
N TRP A 147 3.66 7.19 -13.43
CA TRP A 147 2.86 8.41 -13.43
C TRP A 147 2.38 8.80 -12.03
N ARG A 148 1.71 7.87 -11.33
CA ARG A 148 1.14 8.12 -10.00
C ARG A 148 2.21 8.29 -8.92
N ALA A 149 3.30 7.54 -8.99
CA ALA A 149 4.43 7.67 -8.08
C ALA A 149 5.11 9.04 -8.16
N THR A 150 5.08 9.66 -9.35
CA THR A 150 5.59 11.02 -9.58
C THR A 150 4.62 12.06 -9.06
N LEU A 151 3.33 11.98 -9.43
CA LEU A 151 2.30 12.93 -8.99
C LEU A 151 2.15 13.01 -7.47
N ARG A 152 2.29 11.90 -6.74
CA ARG A 152 2.19 11.89 -5.27
C ARG A 152 3.30 12.70 -4.58
N ARG A 153 4.39 13.01 -5.27
CA ARG A 153 5.57 13.70 -4.71
C ARG A 153 5.69 15.16 -5.14
N LEU A 154 5.03 15.55 -6.23
CA LEU A 154 4.85 16.93 -6.66
C LEU A 154 3.83 17.61 -5.75
#